data_AF-A0A539EDH5-F1
#
_entry.id   AF-A0A539EDH5-F1
#
_cell.length_a   1.000
_cell.length_b   1.000
_cell.length_c   1.000
_cell.angle_alpha   90.00
_cell.angle_beta   90.00
_cell.angle_gamma   90.00
#
_symmetry.space_group_name_H-M   'P 1'
#
loop_
_entity.id
_entity.type
_entity.pdbx_description
1 polymer ?
#
loop_
_entity_poly.entity_id
_entity_poly.type
_entity_poly.pdbx_seq_one_letter_code
_entity_poly.pdbx_strand_id
1 'polypeptide(L)'
;MSGWRSEVGRKAFHFLCLIYLGYFHWRGASETLVVLGAWMGVIVAVEALRLSKPEVNAFLLKTFQGIHRPHEEKKVSAIIWTSSGCWLTFLLFGAEPRVVDAAVFCLAFGDAVAALVGKTLGRTHFEFRGKRKSLEGSLACFA
;
A
#
# COMPACT_ATOMS: atom_id res chain seq x y z
N MET A 1 0.51 10.16 17.57
CA MET A 1 -0.31 10.37 16.35
C MET A 1 0.62 10.74 15.21
N SER A 2 0.55 10.06 14.06
CA SER A 2 1.44 10.38 12.95
C SER A 2 1.07 11.75 12.35
N GLY A 3 2.03 12.68 12.29
CA GLY A 3 1.79 14.03 11.79
C GLY A 3 1.34 14.04 10.33
N TRP A 4 0.62 15.09 9.92
CA TRP A 4 0.05 15.25 8.57
C TRP A 4 1.07 14.94 7.45
N ARG A 5 2.28 15.49 7.55
CA ARG A 5 3.38 15.26 6.58
C ARG A 5 3.72 13.78 6.38
N SER A 6 3.75 13.00 7.46
CA SER A 6 4.04 11.56 7.40
C SER A 6 2.91 10.77 6.71
N GLU A 7 1.66 11.23 6.83
CA GLU A 7 0.54 10.58 6.15
C GLU A 7 0.60 10.84 4.64
N VAL A 8 0.86 12.09 4.25
CA VAL A 8 1.07 12.43 2.85
C VAL A 8 2.23 11.62 2.26
N GLY A 9 3.36 11.53 2.97
CA GLY A 9 4.49 10.70 2.54
C GLY A 9 4.14 9.22 2.37
N ARG A 10 3.35 8.64 3.28
CA ARG A 10 2.84 7.27 3.15
C ARG A 10 1.97 7.07 1.92
N LYS A 11 1.05 8.00 1.65
CA LYS A 11 0.15 7.91 0.49
C LYS A 11 0.88 8.14 -0.83
N ALA A 12 1.85 9.05 -0.85
CA ALA A 12 2.76 9.21 -1.98
C ALA A 12 3.55 7.94 -2.27
N PHE A 13 4.10 7.27 -1.24
CA PHE A 13 4.76 5.98 -1.40
C PHE A 13 3.79 4.87 -1.85
N HIS A 14 2.56 4.87 -1.33
CA HIS A 14 1.51 3.93 -1.74
C HIS A 14 1.15 4.07 -3.22
N PHE A 15 1.17 5.29 -3.77
CA PHE A 15 0.93 5.53 -5.21
C PHE A 15 1.95 4.89 -6.15
N LEU A 16 3.07 4.34 -5.64
CA LEU A 16 3.96 3.50 -6.46
C LEU A 16 3.24 2.28 -7.05
N CYS A 17 2.11 1.84 -6.47
CA CYS A 17 1.28 0.81 -7.08
C CYS A 17 0.74 1.20 -8.48
N LEU A 18 0.61 2.49 -8.78
CA LEU A 18 0.23 2.97 -10.11
C LEU A 18 1.32 2.71 -11.16
N ILE A 19 2.58 2.56 -10.77
CA ILE A 19 3.65 2.13 -11.67
C ILE A 19 3.39 0.69 -12.14
N TYR A 20 2.89 -0.17 -11.25
CA TYR A 20 2.52 -1.54 -11.61
C TYR A 20 1.39 -1.55 -12.63
N LEU A 21 0.40 -0.67 -12.47
CA LEU A 21 -0.70 -0.50 -13.42
C LEU A 21 -0.23 0.06 -14.77
N GLY A 22 0.67 1.05 -14.76
CA GLY A 22 1.28 1.58 -15.97
C GLY A 22 2.05 0.50 -16.74
N TYR A 23 2.81 -0.34 -16.02
CA TYR A 23 3.52 -1.47 -16.62
C TYR A 23 2.55 -2.52 -17.18
N PHE A 24 1.45 -2.81 -16.48
CA PHE A 24 0.37 -3.67 -16.98
C PHE A 24 -0.18 -3.22 -18.32
N HIS A 25 -0.50 -1.93 -18.49
CA HIS A 25 -0.98 -1.40 -19.77
C HIS A 25 0.09 -1.37 -20.85
N TRP A 26 1.36 -1.22 -20.47
CA TRP A 26 2.46 -1.17 -21.42
C TRP A 26 2.86 -2.56 -21.96
N ARG A 27 2.89 -3.58 -21.10
CA ARG A 27 3.47 -4.91 -21.40
C ARG A 27 2.46 -6.06 -21.33
N GLY A 28 1.24 -5.79 -20.84
CA GLY A 28 0.19 -6.79 -20.68
C GLY A 28 0.32 -7.62 -19.39
N ALA A 29 -0.70 -8.44 -19.14
CA ALA A 29 -0.85 -9.20 -17.90
C ALA A 29 0.29 -10.21 -17.66
N SER A 30 0.63 -11.01 -18.67
CA SER A 30 1.58 -12.12 -18.51
C SER A 30 2.97 -11.65 -18.11
N GLU A 31 3.51 -10.65 -18.80
CA GLU A 31 4.82 -10.09 -18.45
C GLU A 31 4.79 -9.38 -17.09
N THR A 32 3.70 -8.65 -16.81
CA THR A 32 3.52 -7.96 -15.53
C THR A 32 3.50 -8.93 -14.37
N LEU A 33 2.86 -10.08 -14.50
CA LEU A 33 2.81 -11.12 -13.46
C LEU A 33 4.19 -11.70 -13.15
N VAL A 34 5.01 -11.95 -14.18
CA VAL A 34 6.37 -12.47 -14.02
C VAL A 34 7.25 -11.42 -13.34
N VAL A 35 7.26 -10.19 -13.85
CA VAL A 35 8.09 -9.10 -13.31
C VAL A 35 7.68 -8.74 -11.89
N LEU A 36 6.38 -8.57 -11.64
CA LEU A 36 5.89 -8.22 -10.31
C LEU A 36 6.01 -9.40 -9.33
N GLY A 37 5.91 -10.64 -9.81
CA GLY A 37 6.20 -11.83 -9.01
C GLY A 37 7.67 -11.90 -8.58
N ALA A 38 8.61 -11.60 -9.48
CA ALA A 38 10.03 -11.49 -9.14
C ALA A 38 10.28 -10.34 -8.16
N TRP A 39 9.65 -9.18 -8.37
CA TRP A 39 9.71 -8.04 -7.46
C TRP A 39 9.17 -8.37 -6.06
N MET A 40 8.08 -9.14 -5.96
CA MET A 40 7.59 -9.66 -4.69
C MET A 40 8.64 -10.52 -3.99
N GLY A 41 9.37 -11.37 -4.72
CA GLY A 41 10.50 -12.13 -4.18
C GLY A 41 11.56 -11.22 -3.54
N VAL A 42 11.90 -10.12 -4.20
CA VAL A 42 12.82 -9.10 -3.66
C VAL A 42 12.24 -8.46 -2.39
N ILE A 43 10.97 -8.04 -2.40
CA ILE A 43 10.33 -7.45 -1.22
C ILE A 43 10.37 -8.44 -0.04
N VAL A 44 10.00 -9.70 -0.25
CA VAL A 44 10.00 -10.73 0.81
C VAL A 44 11.41 -10.96 1.34
N ALA A 45 12.42 -11.01 0.47
CA ALA A 45 13.82 -11.14 0.90
C ALA A 45 14.28 -9.95 1.75
N VAL A 46 13.95 -8.72 1.35
CA VAL A 46 14.27 -7.50 2.11
C VAL A 46 13.54 -7.47 3.45
N GLU A 47 12.25 -7.85 3.48
CA GLU A 47 11.46 -7.94 4.70
C GLU A 47 12.00 -9.02 5.67
N ALA A 48 12.37 -10.19 5.16
CA ALA A 48 12.99 -11.23 5.97
C ALA A 48 14.33 -10.75 6.54
N LEU A 49 15.20 -10.17 5.71
CA LEU A 49 16.50 -9.65 6.15
C LEU A 49 16.35 -8.57 7.21
N ARG A 50 15.44 -7.60 7.04
CA ARG A 50 15.25 -6.53 8.02
C ARG A 50 14.66 -7.03 9.34
N LEU A 51 13.77 -8.03 9.29
CA LEU A 51 13.16 -8.58 10.50
C LEU A 51 14.11 -9.53 11.25
N SER A 52 15.08 -10.13 10.55
CA SER A 52 16.11 -10.98 11.16
C SER A 52 17.36 -10.23 11.63
N LYS A 53 17.72 -9.11 11.02
CA LYS A 53 18.96 -8.36 11.32
C LYS A 53 18.67 -6.93 11.79
N PRO A 54 18.96 -6.58 13.06
CA PRO A 54 18.73 -5.25 13.61
C PRO A 54 19.41 -4.11 12.84
N GLU A 55 20.61 -4.36 12.29
CA GLU A 55 21.40 -3.36 11.55
C GLU A 55 20.71 -3.00 10.22
N VAL A 56 20.18 -4.00 9.52
CA VAL A 56 19.42 -3.81 8.28
C VAL A 56 18.11 -3.08 8.58
N ASN A 57 17.43 -3.44 9.67
CA ASN A 57 16.22 -2.75 10.09
C ASN A 57 16.49 -1.27 10.39
N ALA A 58 17.52 -0.96 11.18
CA ALA A 58 17.88 0.40 11.54
C ALA A 58 18.24 1.24 10.30
N PHE A 59 18.99 0.65 9.35
CA PHE A 59 19.31 1.30 8.08
C PHE A 59 18.05 1.63 7.27
N LEU A 60 17.13 0.68 7.11
CA LEU A 60 15.89 0.90 6.34
C LEU A 60 14.94 1.87 7.04
N LEU A 61 14.77 1.78 8.36
CA LEU A 61 13.93 2.70 9.14
C LEU A 61 14.45 4.14 9.04
N LYS A 62 15.78 4.33 9.03
CA LYS A 62 16.41 5.64 8.80
C LYS A 62 16.21 6.13 7.37
N THR A 63 16.36 5.24 6.38
CA THR A 63 16.23 5.59 4.95
C THR A 63 14.80 5.98 4.59
N PHE A 64 13.82 5.25 5.11
CA PHE A 64 12.38 5.47 4.89
C PHE A 64 11.72 6.15 6.10
N GLN A 65 12.45 7.04 6.76
CA GLN A 65 11.94 7.75 7.93
C GLN A 65 10.70 8.58 7.57
N GLY A 66 9.67 8.50 8.42
CA GLY A 66 8.40 9.22 8.20
C GLY A 66 7.41 8.50 7.29
N ILE A 67 7.82 7.45 6.58
CA ILE A 67 6.92 6.60 5.78
C ILE A 67 6.44 5.42 6.62
N HIS A 68 7.34 4.70 7.29
CA HIS A 68 6.95 3.54 8.09
C HIS A 68 6.05 3.92 9.29
N ARG A 69 5.20 2.99 9.72
CA ARG A 69 4.46 3.13 10.98
C ARG A 69 5.24 2.49 12.14
N PRO A 70 5.15 3.00 13.38
CA PRO A 70 5.90 2.44 14.51
C PRO A 70 5.66 0.94 14.76
N HIS A 71 4.45 0.44 14.48
CA HIS A 71 4.14 -0.98 14.63
C HIS A 71 4.69 -1.87 13.50
N GLU A 72 5.19 -1.28 12.41
CA GLU A 72 5.82 -1.99 11.28
C GLU A 72 7.34 -2.15 11.49
N GLU A 73 7.91 -1.55 12.54
CA GLU A 73 9.34 -1.68 12.86
C GLU A 73 9.74 -3.13 13.18
N LYS A 74 8.82 -3.91 13.75
CA LYS A 74 9.03 -5.31 14.14
C LYS A 74 8.04 -6.27 13.48
N LYS A 75 7.29 -5.80 12.48
CA LYS A 75 6.26 -6.58 11.76
C LYS A 75 6.40 -6.35 10.28
N VAL A 76 5.83 -7.25 9.49
CA VAL A 76 5.77 -7.09 8.03
C VAL A 76 5.16 -5.74 7.65
N SER A 77 5.81 -5.02 6.74
CA SER A 77 5.38 -3.69 6.31
C SER A 77 4.21 -3.73 5.34
N ALA A 78 3.56 -2.58 5.13
CA ALA A 78 2.42 -2.45 4.23
C ALA A 78 2.74 -2.72 2.74
N ILE A 79 4.01 -2.66 2.34
CA ILE A 79 4.42 -2.82 0.94
C ILE A 79 4.16 -4.24 0.41
N ILE A 80 4.32 -5.27 1.25
CA ILE A 80 3.99 -6.66 0.91
C ILE A 80 2.51 -6.74 0.58
N TRP A 81 1.65 -6.24 1.46
CA TRP A 81 0.20 -6.32 1.29
C TRP A 81 -0.29 -5.60 0.02
N THR A 82 0.26 -4.42 -0.25
CA THR A 82 -0.09 -3.62 -1.44
C THR A 82 0.36 -4.33 -2.71
N SER A 83 1.62 -4.79 -2.75
CA SER A 83 2.18 -5.45 -3.93
C SER A 83 1.52 -6.80 -4.21
N SER A 84 1.24 -7.59 -3.17
CA SER A 84 0.49 -8.85 -3.29
C SER A 84 -0.96 -8.62 -3.75
N GLY A 85 -1.62 -7.56 -3.28
CA GLY A 85 -2.96 -7.20 -3.74
C GLY A 85 -3.00 -6.86 -5.24
N CYS A 86 -2.05 -6.04 -5.71
CA CYS A 86 -1.91 -5.75 -7.15
C CYS A 86 -1.59 -7.01 -7.95
N TRP A 87 -0.62 -7.81 -7.51
CA TRP A 87 -0.24 -9.04 -8.20
C TRP A 87 -1.42 -10.02 -8.31
N LEU A 88 -2.17 -10.22 -7.23
CA LEU A 88 -3.37 -11.07 -7.24
C LEU A 88 -4.47 -10.50 -8.15
N THR A 89 -4.64 -9.19 -8.17
CA THR A 89 -5.58 -8.52 -9.09
C THR A 89 -5.23 -8.81 -10.55
N PHE A 90 -3.95 -8.69 -10.91
CA PHE A 90 -3.48 -9.00 -12.25
C PHE A 90 -3.58 -10.49 -12.58
N LEU A 91 -3.39 -11.36 -11.59
CA LEU A 91 -3.47 -12.81 -11.77
C LEU A 91 -4.89 -13.26 -12.07
N LEU A 92 -5.85 -12.74 -11.32
CA LEU A 92 -7.25 -13.14 -11.41
C LEU A 92 -8.00 -12.43 -12.53
N PHE A 93 -7.69 -11.15 -12.77
CA PHE A 93 -8.46 -10.28 -13.66
C PHE A 93 -7.64 -9.69 -14.81
N GLY A 94 -6.43 -10.20 -15.08
CA GLY A 94 -5.55 -9.67 -16.12
C GLY A 94 -6.15 -9.71 -17.54
N ALA A 95 -7.16 -10.56 -17.78
CA ALA A 95 -7.92 -10.59 -19.03
C ALA A 95 -8.99 -9.48 -19.13
N GLU A 96 -9.29 -8.78 -18.03
CA GLU A 96 -10.33 -7.75 -17.91
C GLU A 96 -9.71 -6.42 -17.42
N PRO A 97 -9.06 -5.63 -18.31
CA PRO A 97 -8.33 -4.43 -17.93
C PRO A 97 -9.17 -3.42 -17.12
N ARG A 98 -10.47 -3.30 -17.41
CA ARG A 98 -11.37 -2.39 -16.69
C ARG A 98 -11.53 -2.75 -15.21
N VAL A 99 -11.55 -4.05 -14.89
CA VAL A 99 -11.64 -4.54 -13.51
C VAL A 99 -10.32 -4.27 -12.78
N VAL A 100 -9.20 -4.51 -13.45
CA VAL A 100 -7.86 -4.21 -12.95
C VAL A 100 -7.71 -2.72 -12.64
N ASP A 101 -8.11 -1.85 -13.57
CA ASP A 101 -8.07 -0.40 -13.41
C ASP A 101 -8.89 0.05 -12.20
N ALA A 102 -10.16 -0.38 -12.12
CA ALA A 102 -11.04 -0.03 -11.01
C ALA A 102 -10.47 -0.49 -9.65
N ALA A 103 -9.93 -1.71 -9.58
CA ALA A 103 -9.36 -2.26 -8.35
C ALA A 103 -8.11 -1.50 -7.91
N VAL A 104 -7.17 -1.24 -8.83
CA VAL A 104 -5.92 -0.55 -8.49
C VAL A 104 -6.16 0.94 -8.22
N PHE A 105 -7.05 1.61 -8.95
CA PHE A 105 -7.43 2.99 -8.65
C PHE A 105 -8.17 3.12 -7.32
N CYS A 106 -9.06 2.17 -6.99
CA CYS A 106 -9.71 2.14 -5.67
C CYS A 106 -8.67 1.94 -4.55
N LEU A 107 -7.70 1.03 -4.75
CA LEU A 107 -6.60 0.82 -3.81
C LEU A 107 -5.72 2.06 -3.65
N ALA A 108 -5.42 2.76 -4.74
CA ALA A 108 -4.54 3.93 -4.75
C ALA A 108 -5.24 5.17 -4.20
N PHE A 109 -6.29 5.62 -4.88
CA PHE A 109 -6.98 6.87 -4.61
C PHE A 109 -8.02 6.72 -3.50
N GLY A 110 -8.83 5.66 -3.52
CA GLY A 110 -9.84 5.41 -2.48
C GLY A 110 -9.22 5.31 -1.09
N ASP A 111 -8.15 4.53 -0.92
CA ASP A 111 -7.42 4.45 0.36
C ASP A 111 -6.78 5.79 0.78
N ALA A 112 -6.29 6.58 -0.18
CA ALA A 112 -5.74 7.91 0.09
C ALA A 112 -6.83 8.88 0.56
N VAL A 113 -7.92 9.00 -0.19
CA VAL A 113 -9.06 9.86 0.14
C VAL A 113 -9.66 9.47 1.49
N ALA A 114 -9.88 8.17 1.72
CA ALA A 114 -10.42 7.66 2.98
C ALA A 114 -9.56 8.06 4.19
N ALA A 115 -8.24 8.00 4.06
CA ALA A 115 -7.32 8.38 5.12
C ALA A 115 -7.23 9.89 5.33
N LEU A 116 -7.28 10.68 4.26
CA LEU A 116 -7.25 12.14 4.35
C LEU A 116 -8.55 12.66 4.96
N VAL A 117 -9.70 12.29 4.40
CA VAL A 117 -11.04 12.67 4.89
C VAL A 117 -11.24 12.17 6.31
N GLY A 118 -10.87 10.93 6.62
CA GLY A 118 -11.03 10.39 7.97
C GLY A 118 -10.19 11.11 9.02
N LYS A 119 -9.08 11.75 8.64
CA LYS A 119 -8.26 12.56 9.55
C LYS A 119 -8.70 14.03 9.64
N THR A 120 -9.24 14.60 8.57
CA THR A 120 -9.59 16.03 8.52
C THR A 120 -11.06 16.30 8.85
N LEU A 121 -11.96 15.45 8.36
CA LEU A 121 -13.42 15.60 8.45
C LEU A 121 -14.08 14.50 9.28
N GLY A 122 -13.31 13.51 9.76
CA GLY A 122 -13.83 12.42 10.58
C GLY A 122 -14.49 12.95 11.85
N ARG A 123 -15.78 12.67 12.03
CA ARG A 123 -16.55 13.05 13.22
C ARG A 123 -17.00 11.80 13.95
N THR A 124 -17.62 10.87 13.21
CA THR A 124 -18.11 9.61 13.76
C THR A 124 -17.02 8.56 13.75
N HIS A 125 -16.41 8.33 14.91
CA HIS A 125 -15.31 7.38 15.07
C HIS A 125 -15.77 6.05 15.66
N PHE A 126 -15.13 4.97 15.21
CA PHE A 126 -15.31 3.64 15.78
C PHE A 126 -13.94 2.94 15.87
N GLU A 127 -13.85 1.98 16.79
CA GLU A 127 -12.67 1.14 16.91
C GLU A 127 -12.83 -0.13 16.08
N PHE A 128 -11.85 -0.42 15.24
CA PHE A 128 -11.83 -1.64 14.45
C PHE A 128 -10.43 -2.25 14.46
N ARG A 129 -10.32 -3.50 14.96
CA ARG A 129 -9.05 -4.22 15.11
C ARG A 129 -7.97 -3.39 15.83
N GLY A 130 -8.37 -2.71 16.92
CA GLY A 130 -7.48 -1.86 17.73
C GLY A 130 -7.00 -0.58 17.04
N LYS A 131 -7.66 -0.16 15.94
CA LYS A 131 -7.36 1.10 15.24
C LYS A 131 -8.61 1.98 15.23
N ARG A 132 -8.43 3.26 15.56
CA ARG A 132 -9.48 4.27 15.41
C ARG A 132 -9.70 4.57 13.93
N LYS A 133 -10.94 4.39 13.48
CA LYS A 133 -11.42 4.66 12.12
C LYS A 133 -12.59 5.65 12.18
N SER A 134 -12.93 6.26 11.06
CA SER A 134 -14.04 7.22 10.92
C SER A 134 -15.01 6.73 9.87
N LEU A 135 -16.32 6.86 10.09
CA LEU A 135 -17.33 6.55 9.08
C LEU A 135 -17.17 7.41 7.83
N GLU A 136 -16.84 8.70 7.99
CA GLU A 136 -16.69 9.64 6.88
C GLU A 136 -15.54 9.23 5.95
N GLY A 137 -14.40 8.83 6.52
CA GLY A 137 -13.29 8.26 5.75
C GLY A 137 -13.68 6.98 5.02
N SER A 138 -14.42 6.08 5.66
CA SER A 138 -14.90 4.85 4.99
C SER A 138 -15.83 5.15 3.81
N LEU A 139 -16.76 6.09 3.97
CA LEU A 139 -17.67 6.51 2.88
C LEU A 139 -16.93 7.21 1.76
N ALA A 140 -15.93 8.03 2.09
CA ALA A 140 -15.12 8.75 1.09
C ALA A 140 -14.25 7.83 0.24
N CYS A 141 -14.04 6.57 0.64
CA CYS A 141 -13.39 5.57 -0.21
C CYS A 141 -14.22 5.21 -1.46
N PHE A 142 -15.54 5.39 -1.39
CA PHE A 142 -16.52 4.97 -2.41
C PHE A 142 -17.15 6.14 -3.17
N ALA A 143 -16.80 7.38 -2.81
CA ALA A 143 -17.26 8.60 -3.45
C ALA A 143 -16.31 9.01 -4.58
#